data_AF-A0A1Q7QR58-F1
#
_entry.id   AF-A0A1Q7QR58-F1
#
_cell.length_a   1.000
_cell.length_b   1.000
_cell.length_c   1.000
_cell.angle_alpha   90.00
_cell.angle_beta   90.00
_cell.angle_gamma   90.00
#
_symmetry.space_group_name_H-M   'P 1'
#
loop_
_entity.id
_entity.type
_entity.pdbx_description
1 polymer ?
#
loop_
_entity_poly.entity_id
_entity_poly.type
_entity_poly.pdbx_seq_one_letter_code
_entity_poly.pdbx_strand_id
1 'polypeptide(L)' 'MLTVGPGAEVIGEGAAAAGVAPGCIEHVPTIEEATTRLRTILRAGDVVLIKGSRVLQMERIVAALAQT' A
#
# COMPACT_ATOMS: atom_id res chain seq x y z
N MET A 1 -1.88 3.61 5.73
CA MET A 1 -2.57 3.12 4.53
C MET A 1 -1.77 3.55 3.31
N LEU A 2 -1.32 2.59 2.51
CA LEU A 2 -0.60 2.85 1.27
C LEU A 2 -1.53 2.52 0.11
N THR A 3 -1.89 3.53 -0.68
CA THR A 3 -2.70 3.36 -1.89
C THR A 3 -1.78 3.21 -3.10
N VAL A 4 -2.15 2.35 -4.05
CA VAL A 4 -1.25 1.94 -5.14
C VAL A 4 -1.97 1.97 -6.48
N GLY A 5 -1.37 2.65 -7.44
CA GLY A 5 -1.81 2.65 -8.84
C GLY A 5 -2.55 3.93 -9.26
N PRO A 6 -2.63 4.22 -10.58
CA PRO A 6 -3.27 5.44 -11.07
C PRO A 6 -4.72 5.58 -10.61
N GLY A 7 -5.08 6.73 -10.04
CA GLY A 7 -6.44 7.00 -9.56
C GLY A 7 -6.77 6.38 -8.20
N ALA A 8 -5.80 5.73 -7.53
CA ALA A 8 -6.02 5.19 -6.18
C ALA A 8 -5.92 6.27 -5.09
N GLU A 9 -5.53 7.51 -5.43
CA GLU A 9 -5.50 8.67 -4.55
C GLU A 9 -6.86 8.89 -3.87
N VAL A 10 -7.96 8.66 -4.62
CA VAL A 10 -9.33 8.81 -4.12
C VAL A 10 -9.63 7.92 -2.92
N ILE A 11 -8.95 6.76 -2.81
CA ILE A 11 -9.10 5.85 -1.68
C ILE A 11 -8.46 6.49 -0.44
N GLY A 12 -7.31 7.14 -0.62
CA GLY A 12 -6.63 7.89 0.43
C GLY A 12 -7.45 9.11 0.87
N GLU A 13 -8.00 9.86 -0.08
CA GLU A 13 -8.89 11.00 0.19
C GLU A 13 -10.14 10.56 0.98
N GLY A 14 -10.77 9.46 0.58
CA GLY A 14 -11.91 8.88 1.30
C GLY A 14 -11.55 8.45 2.73
N ALA A 15 -10.37 7.84 2.92
CA ALA A 15 -9.88 7.48 4.26
C ALA A 15 -9.62 8.73 5.13
N ALA A 16 -9.03 9.78 4.56
CA ALA A 16 -8.81 11.05 5.24
C ALA A 16 -10.15 11.70 5.64
N ALA A 17 -11.13 11.73 4.74
CA ALA A 17 -12.47 12.23 5.01
C ALA A 17 -13.19 11.43 6.11
N ALA A 18 -12.87 10.13 6.25
CA ALA A 18 -13.37 9.27 7.32
C ALA A 18 -12.60 9.40 8.65
N GLY A 19 -11.61 10.29 8.74
CA GLY A 19 -10.89 10.62 9.98
C GLY A 19 -9.53 9.92 10.15
N VAL A 20 -9.00 9.24 9.13
CA VAL A 20 -7.62 8.74 9.16
C VAL A 20 -6.66 9.93 9.05
N ALA A 21 -5.68 10.00 9.96
CA ALA A 21 -4.70 11.08 9.95
C ALA A 21 -3.94 11.14 8.60
N PRO A 22 -3.78 12.33 7.98
CA PRO A 22 -3.10 12.45 6.68
C PRO A 22 -1.68 11.87 6.67
N GLY A 23 -0.92 12.01 7.76
CA GLY A 23 0.41 11.42 7.90
C GLY A 23 0.43 9.88 7.96
N CYS A 24 -0.73 9.25 8.09
CA CYS A 24 -0.90 7.80 8.02
C CYS A 24 -1.38 7.33 6.64
N ILE A 25 -1.52 8.22 5.65
CA ILE A 25 -1.95 7.91 4.29
C ILE A 25 -0.83 8.29 3.33
N GLU A 26 -0.48 7.37 2.44
CA GLU A 26 0.53 7.60 1.41
C GLU A 26 0.01 7.02 0.09
N HIS A 27 0.37 7.66 -1.03
CA HIS A 27 0.04 7.20 -2.38
C HIS A 27 1.32 6.93 -3.16
N VAL A 28 1.33 5.83 -3.89
CA VAL A 28 2.39 5.50 -4.85
C VAL A 28 1.78 5.01 -6.17
N PRO A 29 2.36 5.39 -7.32
CA PRO A 29 1.81 5.06 -8.64
C PRO A 29 2.02 3.59 -9.05
N THR A 30 2.96 2.86 -8.44
CA THR A 30 3.35 1.51 -8.90
C THR A 30 3.51 0.48 -7.77
N ILE A 31 3.43 -0.80 -8.12
CA ILE A 31 3.67 -1.92 -7.19
C ILE A 31 5.12 -1.94 -6.72
N GLU A 32 6.05 -1.57 -7.60
CA GLU A 32 7.47 -1.51 -7.35
C GLU A 32 7.81 -0.44 -6.30
N GLU A 33 7.21 0.74 -6.43
CA GLU A 33 7.32 1.81 -5.43
C GLU A 33 6.64 1.42 -4.12
N ALA A 34 5.47 0.78 -4.17
CA ALA A 34 4.80 0.27 -2.97
C ALA A 34 5.67 -0.72 -2.21
N THR A 35 6.31 -1.66 -2.92
CA THR A 35 7.21 -2.66 -2.33
C THR A 35 8.44 -2.00 -1.73
N THR A 36 9.05 -1.05 -2.44
CA THR A 36 10.19 -0.27 -1.94
C THR A 36 9.82 0.44 -0.65
N ARG A 37 8.66 1.11 -0.64
CA ARG A 37 8.17 1.83 0.52
C ARG A 37 7.91 0.90 1.70
N LEU A 38 7.21 -0.21 1.48
CA LEU A 38 6.91 -1.20 2.51
C LEU A 38 8.18 -1.77 3.16
N ARG A 39 9.23 -2.05 2.38
CA ARG A 39 10.53 -2.50 2.93
C ARG A 39 11.19 -1.48 3.85
N THR A 40 10.90 -0.18 3.70
CA THR A 40 11.46 0.87 4.58
C THR A 40 10.69 1.06 5.88
N ILE A 41 9.41 0.67 5.92
CA ILE A 41 8.54 0.97 7.07
C ILE A 41 8.17 -0.26 7.89
N LEU A 42 8.16 -1.44 7.28
CA LEU A 42 7.79 -2.67 7.96
C LEU A 42 8.88 -3.12 8.92
N ARG A 43 8.45 -3.63 10.05
CA ARG A 43 9.28 -4.21 11.10
C ARG A 43 8.86 -5.66 11.35
N ALA A 44 9.78 -6.43 11.95
CA ALA A 44 9.46 -7.79 12.36
C ALA A 44 8.27 -7.79 13.33
N GLY A 45 7.25 -8.61 13.05
CA GLY A 45 6.02 -8.69 13.84
C GLY A 45 4.87 -7.83 13.33
N ASP A 46 5.09 -6.94 12.35
CA ASP A 46 4.00 -6.18 11.73
C ASP A 46 3.03 -7.09 10.96
N VAL A 47 1.74 -6.75 11.00
CA VAL A 47 0.69 -7.42 10.22
C VAL A 47 0.22 -6.47 9.12
N VAL A 48 0.24 -6.96 7.87
CA VAL A 48 -0.12 -6.17 6.69
C VAL A 48 -1.31 -6.81 5.98
N LEU A 49 -2.36 -6.03 5.74
CA LEU A 49 -3.47 -6.41 4.87
C LEU A 49 -3.25 -5.84 3.47
N ILE A 50 -3.20 -6.72 2.47
CA ILE A 50 -3.10 -6.33 1.06
C ILE A 50 -4.45 -6.57 0.39
N LYS A 51 -5.01 -5.52 -0.21
CA LYS A 51 -6.31 -5.58 -0.89
C LYS A 51 -6.29 -4.79 -2.19
N GLY A 52 -6.71 -5.46 -3.27
CA GLY A 52 -6.93 -4.86 -4.58
C GLY A 52 -7.87 -5.70 -5.43
N SER A 53 -8.12 -5.26 -6.66
CA SER A 53 -8.78 -6.09 -7.69
C SER A 53 -7.78 -7.10 -8.27
N ARG A 54 -8.27 -8.16 -8.92
CA ARG A 54 -7.39 -9.18 -9.53
C ARG A 54 -6.50 -8.60 -10.64
N VAL A 55 -7.01 -7.61 -11.38
CA VAL A 55 -6.28 -6.94 -12.48
C VAL A 55 -5.01 -6.25 -11.98
N LEU A 56 -5.01 -5.76 -10.73
CA LEU A 56 -3.82 -5.12 -10.16
C LEU A 56 -2.73 -6.09 -9.74
N GLN A 57 -2.98 -7.41 -9.72
CA GLN A 57 -1.98 -8.42 -9.39
C GLN A 57 -1.20 -8.13 -8.09
N MET A 58 -1.89 -7.66 -7.04
CA MET A 58 -1.24 -7.25 -5.78
C MET A 58 -0.53 -8.38 -5.04
N GLU A 59 -0.74 -9.65 -5.41
CA GLU A 59 0.08 -10.77 -4.94
C GLU A 59 1.58 -10.57 -5.22
N ARG A 60 1.93 -9.74 -6.21
CA ARG A 60 3.33 -9.36 -6.50
C ARG A 60 3.99 -8.66 -5.32
N ILE A 61 3.24 -7.88 -4.54
CA ILE A 61 3.75 -7.24 -3.31
C ILE A 61 4.08 -8.31 -2.27
N VAL A 62 3.17 -9.27 -2.05
CA VAL A 62 3.39 -10.39 -1.11
C VAL A 62 4.64 -11.17 -1.50
N ALA A 63 4.75 -11.55 -2.77
CA ALA A 63 5.90 -12.30 -3.27
C ALA A 63 7.22 -11.53 -3.09
N ALA A 64 7.21 -10.21 -3.31
CA ALA A 64 8.41 -9.39 -3.16
C ALA A 64 8.81 -9.12 -1.70
N LEU A 65 7.87 -9.16 -0.76
CA LEU A 65 8.15 -9.05 0.68
C LEU A 65 8.56 -10.40 1.30
N ALA A 66 8.04 -11.52 0.80
CA ALA A 66 8.39 -12.86 1.28
C ALA A 66 9.80 -13.31 0.84
N GLN A 67 10.32 -12.73 -0.25
CA GLN A 67 11.71 -12.89 -0.67
C GLN A 67 12.59 -11.93 0.14
N THR A 68 13.01 -12.37 1.33
CA THR A 68 14.02 -11.70 2.17
C THR A 68 15.33 -12.44 2.06
#